data_AF-A0A835NXK5-F1
#
_entry.id   AF-A0A835NXK5-F1
#
_cell.length_a   1.000
_cell.length_b   1.000
_cell.length_c   1.000
_cell.angle_alpha   90.00
_cell.angle_beta   90.00
_cell.angle_gamma   90.00
#
_symmetry.space_group_name_H-M   'P 1'
#
loop_
_entity.id
_entity.type
_entity.pdbx_description
1 polymer ?
#
loop_
_entity_poly.entity_id
_entity_poly.type
_entity_poly.pdbx_seq_one_letter_code
_entity_poly.pdbx_strand_id
1 'polypeptide(L)'
;MSVATEFGAFGTFISLILESDLQLLTAALVLKAEYFSPWKGEQQMFKLDIGWPKTPEDFTGQTFCVAVDSLHGLVYVGQRGDNVPKVLVFSKEGYFLHSWNDTVEMPHGIFVWNTETGSSVWITDVGTGKYGHTVKQYSPLGKLLQVLGTPGNAGSSLIPLQFDQPAEIFVEETGEVYVVDGDGGMNNRLLKLSDDYKEIWLTGTNGSGIGQFKIPHSVTVDAFGRVWVADRGNKRIQVFDKVTGEWLGSWSGCFSEDGPYSVRFTADYKYLIVAQLNINRLAILAAPPVGSIGDCVIVHSVQLADETKPHLVDVDMKSGAVYVAEIGAQQSNFSLDLVWVQGMLGEESAMSDGVYMLCLSGGEKIVHQKPHEQRQLHCESVGVEVMNYTVKENENQMALAKHQHRAVMHSGGTATQHLDKPVT
;
A
#
# COMPACT_ATOMS: atom_id res chain seq x y z
N MET A 1 -73.06 -3.95 -43.44
CA MET A 1 -73.81 -3.25 -42.38
C MET A 1 -72.76 -2.46 -41.59
N SER A 2 -72.68 -1.13 -41.59
CA SER A 2 -73.70 -0.07 -41.83
C SER A 2 -74.84 -0.14 -40.79
N VAL A 3 -75.26 0.94 -40.11
CA VAL A 3 -75.12 2.40 -40.37
C VAL A 3 -74.79 3.16 -39.05
N ALA A 4 -74.50 4.47 -39.09
CA ALA A 4 -74.29 5.35 -37.93
C ALA A 4 -75.42 6.40 -37.73
N THR A 5 -75.52 6.96 -36.50
CA THR A 5 -76.17 8.25 -36.10
C THR A 5 -75.74 8.57 -34.65
N GLU A 6 -75.25 9.72 -34.16
CA GLU A 6 -75.02 11.10 -34.66
C GLU A 6 -76.05 12.20 -34.23
N PHE A 7 -75.53 13.41 -33.90
CA PHE A 7 -76.18 14.64 -33.37
C PHE A 7 -76.79 14.58 -31.94
N GLY A 8 -76.81 15.66 -31.14
CA GLY A 8 -76.25 17.02 -31.23
C GLY A 8 -76.31 17.71 -29.83
N ALA A 9 -75.54 18.74 -29.43
CA ALA A 9 -74.96 19.93 -30.08
C ALA A 9 -75.74 21.26 -29.78
N PHE A 10 -75.32 21.94 -28.70
CA PHE A 10 -75.45 23.38 -28.40
C PHE A 10 -74.09 23.77 -27.76
N GLY A 11 -73.43 24.93 -27.93
CA GLY A 11 -73.80 26.22 -28.55
C GLY A 11 -73.64 27.37 -27.53
N THR A 12 -73.00 28.52 -27.79
CA THR A 12 -72.25 29.01 -28.99
C THR A 12 -71.44 30.29 -28.65
N PHE A 13 -70.42 30.63 -29.46
CA PHE A 13 -69.69 31.94 -29.50
C PHE A 13 -68.79 32.27 -28.28
N ILE A 14 -67.76 33.14 -28.36
CA ILE A 14 -67.32 34.10 -29.41
C ILE A 14 -65.87 33.80 -29.87
N SER A 15 -65.52 34.14 -31.11
CA SER A 15 -64.15 34.14 -31.63
C SER A 15 -63.65 35.56 -31.90
N LEU A 16 -62.33 35.76 -31.84
CA LEU A 16 -61.61 36.77 -32.64
C LEU A 16 -60.13 36.39 -32.75
N ILE A 17 -59.59 36.52 -33.95
CA ILE A 17 -58.19 36.26 -34.33
C ILE A 17 -57.60 37.58 -34.80
N LEU A 18 -56.33 37.85 -34.50
CA LEU A 18 -55.43 38.57 -35.43
C LEU A 18 -53.95 38.34 -35.05
N GLU A 19 -53.07 38.55 -36.02
CA GLU A 19 -51.63 38.28 -35.97
C GLU A 19 -50.83 39.57 -35.75
N SER A 20 -49.51 39.45 -35.52
CA SER A 20 -48.53 40.54 -35.26
C SER A 20 -48.82 41.39 -34.01
N ASP A 21 -47.84 41.70 -33.16
CA ASP A 21 -46.54 42.27 -33.56
C ASP A 21 -45.30 41.71 -32.84
N LEU A 22 -44.15 41.90 -33.49
CA LEU A 22 -42.82 41.50 -33.02
C LEU A 22 -42.09 42.69 -32.38
N GLN A 23 -41.99 42.77 -31.04
CA GLN A 23 -40.82 43.36 -30.35
C GLN A 23 -40.83 43.25 -28.82
N LEU A 24 -39.62 43.24 -28.25
CA LEU A 24 -39.24 43.72 -26.91
C LEU A 24 -40.00 43.21 -25.67
N LEU A 25 -39.57 42.07 -25.12
CA LEU A 25 -39.24 41.95 -23.68
C LEU A 25 -38.44 40.66 -23.36
N THR A 26 -37.21 40.55 -23.90
CA THR A 26 -36.27 39.49 -23.53
C THR A 26 -35.65 39.75 -22.16
N ALA A 27 -36.40 39.48 -21.09
CA ALA A 27 -35.85 39.39 -19.74
C ALA A 27 -34.98 38.13 -19.61
N ALA A 28 -33.80 38.24 -19.00
CA ALA A 28 -32.76 37.22 -19.10
C ALA A 28 -33.04 35.97 -18.25
N LEU A 29 -33.44 34.88 -18.91
CA LEU A 29 -33.19 33.52 -18.45
C LEU A 29 -32.15 32.87 -19.37
N VAL A 30 -30.89 33.26 -19.15
CA VAL A 30 -29.75 32.53 -19.70
C VAL A 30 -29.71 31.17 -19.02
N LEU A 31 -30.20 30.15 -19.72
CA LEU A 31 -29.91 28.76 -19.38
C LEU A 31 -28.40 28.59 -19.42
N LYS A 32 -27.76 28.56 -18.24
CA LYS A 32 -26.46 27.93 -18.07
C LYS A 32 -26.64 26.44 -18.35
N ALA A 33 -26.55 26.06 -19.62
CA ALA A 33 -26.17 24.72 -20.00
C ALA A 33 -24.74 24.53 -19.49
N GLU A 34 -24.60 24.03 -18.27
CA GLU A 34 -23.30 23.61 -17.75
C GLU A 34 -22.80 22.48 -18.66
N TYR A 35 -21.81 22.81 -19.48
CA TYR A 35 -21.11 21.86 -20.33
C TYR A 35 -20.37 20.88 -19.41
N PHE A 36 -21.06 19.80 -19.05
CA PHE A 36 -20.44 18.64 -18.40
C PHE A 36 -19.40 18.07 -19.37
N SER A 37 -18.15 18.50 -19.19
CA SER A 37 -17.02 17.85 -19.81
C SER A 37 -17.03 16.39 -19.36
N PRO A 38 -17.08 15.41 -20.28
CA PRO A 38 -17.00 13.99 -19.90
C PRO A 38 -15.62 13.64 -19.33
N TRP A 39 -14.64 14.54 -19.47
CA TRP A 39 -13.30 14.41 -18.92
C TRP A 39 -13.25 14.90 -17.46
N LYS A 40 -13.83 14.12 -16.55
CA LYS A 40 -13.14 13.91 -15.27
C LYS A 40 -11.87 13.13 -15.63
N GLY A 41 -10.73 13.83 -15.69
CA GLY A 41 -9.44 13.16 -15.79
C GLY A 41 -9.29 12.17 -14.63
N GLU A 42 -8.71 11.01 -14.89
CA GLU A 42 -8.47 10.00 -13.86
C GLU A 42 -7.64 10.64 -12.74
N GLN A 43 -8.20 10.71 -11.52
CA GLN A 43 -7.42 11.13 -10.37
C GLN A 43 -6.39 10.03 -10.11
N GLN A 44 -5.12 10.35 -10.37
CA GLN A 44 -3.99 9.48 -10.10
C GLN A 44 -3.92 9.23 -8.59
N MET A 45 -4.52 8.12 -8.13
CA MET A 45 -4.58 7.78 -6.71
C MET A 45 -3.20 7.40 -6.16
N PHE A 46 -2.26 6.97 -7.02
CA PHE A 46 -0.96 6.45 -6.62
C PHE A 46 0.23 7.17 -7.27
N LYS A 47 1.23 7.50 -6.46
CA LYS A 47 2.53 8.00 -6.91
C LYS A 47 3.68 7.13 -6.39
N LEU A 48 4.53 6.64 -7.28
CA LEU A 48 5.76 5.93 -6.93
C LEU A 48 6.78 6.86 -6.25
N ASP A 49 7.28 6.49 -5.07
CA ASP A 49 8.48 7.12 -4.50
C ASP A 49 9.76 6.40 -4.97
N ILE A 50 10.38 6.98 -6.00
CA ILE A 50 11.68 6.51 -6.51
C ILE A 50 12.85 6.77 -5.56
N GLY A 51 12.67 7.64 -4.56
CA GLY A 51 13.67 7.97 -3.54
C GLY A 51 13.72 6.98 -2.37
N TRP A 52 12.94 5.90 -2.43
CA TRP A 52 12.90 4.85 -1.44
C TRP A 52 13.31 3.49 -2.09
N PRO A 53 13.97 2.57 -1.35
CA PRO A 53 14.75 2.83 -0.13
C PRO A 53 15.89 3.82 -0.38
N LYS A 54 16.49 4.41 0.67
CA LYS A 54 17.64 5.33 0.54
C LYS A 54 18.96 4.60 0.26
N THR A 55 19.06 3.34 0.68
CA THR A 55 20.21 2.45 0.48
C THR A 55 19.75 1.12 -0.15
N PRO A 56 19.52 1.07 -1.48
CA PRO A 56 19.13 -0.16 -2.18
C PRO A 56 20.15 -1.31 -2.05
N GLU A 57 21.41 -1.01 -1.73
CA GLU A 57 22.50 -1.96 -1.55
C GLU A 57 22.34 -2.90 -0.34
N ASP A 58 21.54 -2.52 0.68
CA ASP A 58 21.26 -3.38 1.84
C ASP A 58 20.44 -4.63 1.47
N PHE A 59 19.74 -4.60 0.33
CA PHE A 59 18.85 -5.65 -0.16
C PHE A 59 19.63 -6.80 -0.81
N THR A 60 20.42 -7.50 -0.01
CA THR A 60 21.28 -8.61 -0.45
C THR A 60 20.54 -9.92 -0.76
N GLY A 61 19.28 -10.06 -0.36
CA GLY A 61 18.41 -11.20 -0.69
C GLY A 61 17.20 -10.86 -1.57
N GLN A 62 16.41 -11.88 -1.92
CA GLN A 62 15.10 -11.67 -2.56
C GLN A 62 14.09 -11.16 -1.53
N THR A 63 13.59 -9.95 -1.72
CA THR A 63 12.49 -9.42 -0.90
C THR A 63 11.23 -10.26 -1.08
N PHE A 64 10.66 -10.75 0.02
CA PHE A 64 9.50 -11.66 -0.02
C PHE A 64 8.28 -11.14 0.74
N CYS A 65 8.49 -10.35 1.80
CA CYS A 65 7.41 -9.78 2.59
C CYS A 65 7.77 -8.43 3.19
N VAL A 66 6.77 -7.61 3.48
CA VAL A 66 6.91 -6.28 4.09
C VAL A 66 5.79 -6.04 5.10
N ALA A 67 6.08 -5.33 6.18
CA ALA A 67 5.08 -4.84 7.13
C ALA A 67 5.48 -3.49 7.75
N VAL A 68 4.49 -2.67 8.13
CA VAL A 68 4.69 -1.29 8.58
C VAL A 68 4.23 -1.10 10.02
N ASP A 69 5.16 -0.75 10.92
CA ASP A 69 4.80 -0.18 12.21
C ASP A 69 4.35 1.28 12.00
N SER A 70 3.05 1.42 11.73
CA SER A 70 2.40 2.71 11.49
C SER A 70 2.45 3.62 12.72
N LEU A 71 2.52 3.03 13.93
CA LEU A 71 2.63 3.78 15.18
C LEU A 71 4.02 4.42 15.32
N HIS A 72 5.09 3.64 15.18
CA HIS A 72 6.47 4.04 15.44
C HIS A 72 7.25 4.54 14.22
N GLY A 73 6.73 4.36 12.99
CA GLY A 73 7.36 4.82 11.76
C GLY A 73 8.46 3.90 11.24
N LEU A 74 8.32 2.58 11.43
CA LEU A 74 9.28 1.57 11.00
C LEU A 74 8.70 0.71 9.87
N VAL A 75 9.55 0.27 8.95
CA VAL A 75 9.21 -0.65 7.87
C VAL A 75 10.12 -1.88 7.97
N TYR A 76 9.52 -3.05 8.13
CA TYR A 76 10.20 -4.34 8.23
C TYR A 76 10.10 -5.06 6.90
N VAL A 77 11.23 -5.55 6.36
CA VAL A 77 11.27 -6.29 5.09
C VAL A 77 11.92 -7.64 5.29
N GLY A 78 11.18 -8.72 5.03
CA GLY A 78 11.71 -10.09 5.07
C GLY A 78 12.33 -10.50 3.74
N GLN A 79 13.52 -11.10 3.80
CA GLN A 79 14.29 -11.53 2.63
C GLN A 79 14.61 -13.04 2.63
N ARG A 80 14.71 -13.62 1.43
CA ARG A 80 15.17 -14.99 1.18
C ARG A 80 16.55 -15.02 0.52
N GLY A 81 17.30 -16.07 0.85
CA GLY A 81 18.70 -16.29 0.46
C GLY A 81 19.45 -17.03 1.57
N ASP A 82 20.53 -17.72 1.23
CA ASP A 82 21.26 -18.57 2.20
C ASP A 82 22.09 -17.75 3.19
N ASN A 83 22.82 -16.76 2.69
CA ASN A 83 23.81 -15.98 3.43
C ASN A 83 23.46 -14.48 3.51
N VAL A 84 22.16 -14.17 3.65
CA VAL A 84 21.62 -12.80 3.68
C VAL A 84 21.02 -12.47 5.06
N PRO A 85 20.88 -11.19 5.42
CA PRO A 85 20.02 -10.80 6.52
C PRO A 85 18.57 -11.21 6.22
N LYS A 86 17.85 -11.80 7.18
CA LYS A 86 16.51 -12.35 6.96
C LYS A 86 15.41 -11.30 7.14
N VAL A 87 15.66 -10.30 7.98
CA VAL A 87 14.81 -9.11 8.16
C VAL A 87 15.68 -7.87 8.13
N LEU A 88 15.32 -6.91 7.28
CA LEU A 88 15.84 -5.55 7.28
C LEU A 88 14.82 -4.61 7.94
N VAL A 89 15.28 -3.55 8.60
CA VAL A 89 14.43 -2.54 9.24
C VAL A 89 14.84 -1.15 8.77
N PHE A 90 13.86 -0.40 8.24
CA PHE A 90 14.01 0.96 7.72
C PHE A 90 13.09 1.94 8.47
N SER A 91 13.39 3.24 8.38
CA SER A 91 12.37 4.27 8.64
C SER A 91 11.43 4.43 7.44
N LYS A 92 10.26 5.08 7.61
CA LYS A 92 9.34 5.35 6.50
C LYS A 92 9.96 6.22 5.40
N GLU A 93 10.94 7.06 5.74
CA GLU A 93 11.71 7.88 4.80
C GLU A 93 12.78 7.08 4.04
N GLY A 94 13.00 5.81 4.41
CA GLY A 94 13.82 4.84 3.69
C GLY A 94 15.26 4.69 4.16
N TYR A 95 15.61 5.29 5.31
CA TYR A 95 16.92 5.07 5.93
C TYR A 95 17.00 3.69 6.57
N PHE A 96 18.02 2.90 6.23
CA PHE A 96 18.32 1.64 6.92
C PHE A 96 18.69 1.89 8.38
N LEU A 97 18.17 1.05 9.28
CA LEU A 97 18.36 1.18 10.72
C LEU A 97 19.14 0.00 11.31
N HIS A 98 18.72 -1.23 11.01
CA HIS A 98 19.37 -2.48 11.42
C HIS A 98 18.76 -3.69 10.71
N SER A 99 19.36 -4.87 10.91
CA SER A 99 18.89 -6.14 10.35
C SER A 99 19.11 -7.32 11.31
N TRP A 100 18.32 -8.39 11.19
CA TRP A 100 18.40 -9.56 12.07
C TRP A 100 17.90 -10.88 11.44
N ASN A 101 18.31 -12.01 12.04
CA ASN A 101 18.16 -13.37 11.49
C ASN A 101 17.56 -14.41 12.47
N ASP A 102 17.27 -14.04 13.72
CA ASP A 102 17.17 -15.00 14.84
C ASP A 102 16.14 -16.13 14.60
N THR A 103 16.62 -17.35 14.35
CA THR A 103 15.82 -18.54 13.99
C THR A 103 14.92 -18.42 12.74
N VAL A 104 15.07 -17.40 11.90
CA VAL A 104 14.35 -17.28 10.63
C VAL A 104 15.09 -18.06 9.53
N GLU A 105 14.45 -19.09 8.95
CA GLU A 105 15.03 -19.87 7.85
C GLU A 105 14.59 -19.31 6.48
N MET A 106 13.28 -19.30 6.21
CA MET A 106 12.70 -18.83 4.95
C MET A 106 11.38 -18.07 5.21
N PRO A 107 11.43 -16.74 5.41
CA PRO A 107 10.23 -15.97 5.74
C PRO A 107 9.26 -15.96 4.54
N HIS A 108 7.96 -16.06 4.80
CA HIS A 108 6.92 -15.94 3.77
C HIS A 108 6.06 -14.71 3.97
N GLY A 109 5.39 -14.58 5.11
CA GLY A 109 4.61 -13.42 5.52
C GLY A 109 5.25 -12.72 6.71
N ILE A 110 4.97 -11.43 6.86
CA ILE A 110 5.38 -10.63 8.01
C ILE A 110 4.25 -9.66 8.36
N PHE A 111 4.08 -9.39 9.66
CA PHE A 111 3.05 -8.49 10.17
C PHE A 111 3.55 -7.79 11.43
N VAL A 112 3.20 -6.52 11.65
CA VAL A 112 3.52 -5.81 12.90
C VAL A 112 2.27 -5.59 13.72
N TRP A 113 2.13 -6.36 14.80
CA TRP A 113 1.16 -6.03 15.84
C TRP A 113 1.72 -4.86 16.66
N ASN A 114 1.02 -3.72 16.65
CA ASN A 114 1.42 -2.53 17.41
C ASN A 114 0.20 -1.87 18.07
N THR A 115 0.40 -1.40 19.30
CA THR A 115 -0.58 -0.70 20.15
C THR A 115 0.15 0.36 20.99
N GLU A 116 -0.57 1.23 21.69
CA GLU A 116 0.03 2.23 22.60
C GLU A 116 0.91 1.63 23.72
N THR A 117 0.76 0.34 24.03
CA THR A 117 1.46 -0.34 25.13
C THR A 117 2.52 -1.35 24.68
N GLY A 118 2.62 -1.66 23.39
CA GLY A 118 3.64 -2.57 22.87
C GLY A 118 3.61 -2.76 21.35
N SER A 119 4.74 -3.19 20.78
CA SER A 119 4.87 -3.60 19.39
C SER A 119 5.63 -4.93 19.29
N SER A 120 5.27 -5.78 18.33
CA SER A 120 5.91 -7.07 18.06
C SER A 120 5.78 -7.47 16.59
N VAL A 121 6.84 -8.08 16.06
CA VAL A 121 6.93 -8.49 14.66
C VAL A 121 6.62 -9.98 14.56
N TRP A 122 5.63 -10.34 13.74
CA TRP A 122 5.20 -11.71 13.50
C TRP A 122 5.67 -12.16 12.12
N ILE A 123 6.29 -13.34 12.04
CA ILE A 123 6.82 -13.90 10.78
C ILE A 123 6.30 -15.33 10.62
N THR A 124 5.78 -15.66 9.43
CA THR A 124 5.58 -17.05 9.03
C THR A 124 6.85 -17.57 8.35
N ASP A 125 7.29 -18.77 8.74
CA ASP A 125 8.54 -19.37 8.27
C ASP A 125 8.24 -20.71 7.59
N VAL A 126 8.37 -20.71 6.26
CA VAL A 126 8.09 -21.87 5.39
C VAL A 126 9.34 -22.72 5.14
N GLY A 127 10.42 -22.48 5.88
CA GLY A 127 11.65 -23.27 5.81
C GLY A 127 11.42 -24.75 6.16
N THR A 128 12.19 -25.63 5.52
CA THR A 128 12.17 -27.08 5.78
C THR A 128 13.32 -27.53 6.68
N GLY A 129 13.94 -26.60 7.40
CA GLY A 129 15.05 -26.86 8.32
C GLY A 129 14.56 -27.15 9.74
N LYS A 130 15.36 -26.78 10.73
CA LYS A 130 15.08 -27.04 12.16
C LYS A 130 14.18 -25.98 12.81
N TYR A 131 13.95 -24.85 12.14
CA TYR A 131 13.15 -23.75 12.67
C TYR A 131 11.88 -23.45 11.88
N GLY A 132 11.81 -23.78 10.59
CA GLY A 132 10.63 -23.51 9.77
C GLY A 132 9.42 -24.44 10.05
N HIS A 133 8.40 -24.35 9.19
CA HIS A 133 7.02 -24.82 9.44
C HIS A 133 6.43 -24.22 10.74
N THR A 134 6.69 -22.93 10.99
CA THR A 134 6.28 -22.22 12.22
C THR A 134 5.80 -20.80 11.94
N VAL A 135 5.11 -20.21 12.92
CA VAL A 135 4.93 -18.76 13.03
C VAL A 135 5.69 -18.28 14.27
N LYS A 136 6.45 -17.20 14.16
CA LYS A 136 7.34 -16.70 15.22
C LYS A 136 7.03 -15.24 15.56
N GLN A 137 6.98 -14.92 16.84
CA GLN A 137 6.86 -13.55 17.35
C GLN A 137 8.23 -13.04 17.83
N TYR A 138 8.56 -11.82 17.46
CA TYR A 138 9.79 -11.12 17.81
C TYR A 138 9.50 -9.78 18.47
N SER A 139 10.47 -9.28 19.24
CA SER A 139 10.50 -7.86 19.59
C SER A 139 10.82 -7.01 18.34
N PRO A 140 10.56 -5.68 18.37
CA PRO A 140 10.95 -4.75 17.31
C PRO A 140 12.46 -4.75 16.96
N LEU A 141 13.31 -5.34 17.82
CA LEU A 141 14.76 -5.49 17.67
C LEU A 141 15.18 -6.94 17.32
N GLY A 142 14.25 -7.79 16.89
CA GLY A 142 14.57 -9.14 16.38
C GLY A 142 14.90 -10.20 17.43
N LYS A 143 14.61 -9.96 18.73
CA LYS A 143 14.72 -11.01 19.75
C LYS A 143 13.47 -11.90 19.69
N LEU A 144 13.65 -13.21 19.54
CA LEU A 144 12.54 -14.18 19.62
C LEU A 144 11.79 -14.09 20.97
N LEU A 145 10.46 -14.08 20.92
CA LEU A 145 9.55 -14.01 22.07
C LEU A 145 8.69 -15.28 22.19
N GLN A 146 8.12 -15.76 21.07
CA GLN A 146 7.21 -16.90 21.04
C GLN A 146 7.33 -17.66 19.70
N VAL A 147 7.07 -18.97 19.73
CA VAL A 147 6.97 -19.82 18.54
C VAL A 147 5.66 -20.61 18.57
N LEU A 148 4.93 -20.56 17.47
CA LEU A 148 3.73 -21.34 17.18
C LEU A 148 4.05 -22.38 16.11
N GLY A 149 3.44 -23.56 16.21
CA GLY A 149 3.82 -24.73 15.41
C GLY A 149 4.90 -25.57 16.09
N THR A 150 5.30 -26.67 15.46
CA THR A 150 6.36 -27.56 15.96
C THR A 150 7.60 -27.39 15.07
N PRO A 151 8.69 -26.75 15.53
CA PRO A 151 9.84 -26.39 14.69
C PRO A 151 10.39 -27.57 13.87
N GLY A 152 10.51 -27.35 12.56
CA GLY A 152 11.02 -28.35 11.60
C GLY A 152 10.16 -29.61 11.43
N ASN A 153 8.92 -29.61 11.95
CA ASN A 153 8.01 -30.75 11.90
C ASN A 153 6.69 -30.35 11.23
N ALA A 154 6.69 -30.38 9.89
CA ALA A 154 5.52 -30.20 9.05
C ALA A 154 4.35 -31.10 9.49
N GLY A 155 3.13 -30.55 9.55
CA GLY A 155 1.95 -31.34 9.86
C GLY A 155 0.67 -30.53 10.05
N SER A 156 -0.43 -31.25 10.33
CA SER A 156 -1.78 -30.66 10.45
C SER A 156 -2.29 -30.62 11.90
N SER A 157 -1.57 -31.18 12.88
CA SER A 157 -2.07 -31.29 14.26
C SER A 157 -2.31 -29.93 14.92
N LEU A 158 -3.26 -29.89 15.84
CA LEU A 158 -3.52 -28.75 16.73
C LEU A 158 -2.93 -28.96 18.13
N ILE A 159 -2.62 -30.21 18.51
CA ILE A 159 -2.03 -30.58 19.81
C ILE A 159 -0.96 -31.67 19.59
N PRO A 160 0.35 -31.35 19.68
CA PRO A 160 0.89 -29.99 19.63
C PRO A 160 0.52 -29.32 18.30
N LEU A 161 0.48 -27.99 18.30
CA LEU A 161 0.21 -27.22 17.08
C LEU A 161 1.31 -27.48 16.04
N GLN A 162 0.89 -27.74 14.80
CA GLN A 162 1.74 -27.92 13.64
C GLN A 162 1.17 -27.12 12.48
N PHE A 163 2.07 -26.64 11.61
CA PHE A 163 1.76 -26.00 10.35
C PHE A 163 2.44 -26.77 9.22
N ASP A 164 2.07 -26.48 7.97
CA ASP A 164 2.85 -26.93 6.81
C ASP A 164 2.84 -25.86 5.73
N GLN A 165 3.95 -25.11 5.70
CA GLN A 165 4.14 -23.92 4.89
C GLN A 165 3.09 -22.83 5.23
N PRO A 166 3.14 -22.25 6.45
CA PRO A 166 2.30 -21.12 6.83
C PRO A 166 2.60 -19.92 5.93
N ALA A 167 1.61 -19.49 5.15
CA ALA A 167 1.79 -18.44 4.15
C ALA A 167 1.78 -17.05 4.81
N GLU A 168 0.72 -16.71 5.54
CA GLU A 168 0.62 -15.38 6.16
C GLU A 168 -0.10 -15.39 7.52
N ILE A 169 0.13 -14.31 8.26
CA ILE A 169 -0.27 -14.04 9.61
C ILE A 169 -0.94 -12.67 9.67
N PHE A 170 -2.05 -12.55 10.41
CA PHE A 170 -2.65 -11.27 10.79
C PHE A 170 -2.97 -11.33 12.29
N VAL A 171 -2.76 -10.23 13.02
CA VAL A 171 -2.98 -10.17 14.48
C VAL A 171 -3.78 -8.92 14.81
N GLU A 172 -4.92 -9.09 15.48
CA GLU A 172 -5.77 -7.97 15.88
C GLU A 172 -5.28 -7.28 17.16
N GLU A 173 -5.76 -6.07 17.42
CA GLU A 173 -5.48 -5.31 18.67
C GLU A 173 -5.80 -6.11 19.94
N THR A 174 -6.77 -7.03 19.87
CA THR A 174 -7.15 -7.97 20.93
C THR A 174 -6.11 -9.06 21.22
N GLY A 175 -5.11 -9.25 20.36
CA GLY A 175 -4.19 -10.38 20.39
C GLY A 175 -4.74 -11.64 19.69
N GLU A 176 -5.96 -11.62 19.12
CA GLU A 176 -6.47 -12.73 18.31
C GLU A 176 -5.65 -12.87 17.01
N VAL A 177 -5.31 -14.11 16.65
CA VAL A 177 -4.33 -14.43 15.59
C VAL A 177 -4.99 -15.22 14.45
N TYR A 178 -4.74 -14.82 13.20
CA TYR A 178 -5.22 -15.52 12.00
C TYR A 178 -4.04 -16.06 11.21
N VAL A 179 -3.95 -17.38 11.08
CA VAL A 179 -2.90 -18.04 10.30
C VAL A 179 -3.52 -18.63 9.03
N VAL A 180 -2.96 -18.26 7.88
CA VAL A 180 -3.19 -18.97 6.62
C VAL A 180 -2.07 -20.01 6.46
N ASP A 181 -2.46 -21.27 6.37
CA ASP A 181 -1.54 -22.41 6.37
C ASP A 181 -1.71 -23.22 5.07
N GLY A 182 -0.73 -23.10 4.17
CA GLY A 182 -0.77 -23.77 2.86
C GLY A 182 -0.11 -23.07 1.66
N ASP A 183 1.11 -22.50 1.74
CA ASP A 183 1.89 -22.10 0.53
C ASP A 183 2.46 -23.31 -0.24
N GLY A 184 1.60 -24.26 -0.63
CA GLY A 184 1.97 -25.45 -1.39
C GLY A 184 2.16 -26.74 -0.56
N GLY A 185 2.05 -26.65 0.76
CA GLY A 185 2.12 -27.79 1.68
C GLY A 185 0.88 -28.70 1.66
N MET A 186 0.82 -29.65 2.59
CA MET A 186 -0.31 -30.57 2.75
C MET A 186 -1.60 -29.86 3.20
N ASN A 187 -1.44 -28.77 3.97
CA ASN A 187 -2.51 -27.97 4.55
C ASN A 187 -3.01 -26.91 3.54
N ASN A 188 -4.32 -26.62 3.56
CA ASN A 188 -4.93 -25.49 2.84
C ASN A 188 -6.06 -24.95 3.71
N ARG A 189 -5.71 -24.20 4.76
CA ARG A 189 -6.63 -23.83 5.85
C ARG A 189 -6.40 -22.43 6.41
N LEU A 190 -7.43 -21.91 7.08
CA LEU A 190 -7.43 -20.70 7.89
C LEU A 190 -7.69 -21.12 9.35
N LEU A 191 -6.79 -20.74 10.25
CA LEU A 191 -6.95 -20.94 11.69
C LEU A 191 -7.16 -19.58 12.36
N LYS A 192 -8.11 -19.48 13.29
CA LYS A 192 -8.17 -18.41 14.28
C LYS A 192 -7.72 -18.94 15.64
N LEU A 193 -6.78 -18.24 16.27
CA LEU A 193 -6.29 -18.52 17.62
C LEU A 193 -6.62 -17.35 18.58
N SER A 194 -6.71 -17.67 19.87
CA SER A 194 -6.75 -16.70 20.97
C SER A 194 -5.40 -15.99 21.19
N ASP A 195 -5.42 -14.98 22.06
CA ASP A 195 -4.26 -14.33 22.65
C ASP A 195 -3.34 -15.30 23.42
N ASP A 196 -3.90 -16.37 23.99
CA ASP A 196 -3.18 -17.50 24.57
C ASP A 196 -2.94 -18.70 23.61
N TYR A 197 -3.09 -18.45 22.30
CA TYR A 197 -2.73 -19.31 21.16
C TYR A 197 -3.46 -20.65 21.06
N LYS A 198 -4.64 -20.77 21.68
CA LYS A 198 -5.55 -21.91 21.49
C LYS A 198 -6.41 -21.69 20.25
N GLU A 199 -6.78 -22.76 19.57
CA GLU A 199 -7.77 -22.70 18.49
C GLU A 199 -9.11 -22.15 19.00
N ILE A 200 -9.64 -21.14 18.33
CA ILE A 200 -11.01 -20.65 18.50
C ILE A 200 -11.91 -21.30 17.44
N TRP A 201 -11.45 -21.30 16.19
CA TRP A 201 -12.03 -22.07 15.09
C TRP A 201 -10.98 -22.34 13.99
N LEU A 202 -11.23 -23.40 13.21
CA LEU A 202 -10.49 -23.76 12.01
C LEU A 202 -11.46 -23.98 10.85
N THR A 203 -11.13 -23.42 9.69
CA THR A 203 -11.87 -23.66 8.44
C THR A 203 -10.91 -23.90 7.27
N GLY A 204 -11.38 -24.50 6.18
CA GLY A 204 -10.55 -24.85 5.04
C GLY A 204 -10.21 -26.34 4.91
N THR A 205 -10.36 -26.85 3.68
CA THR A 205 -9.84 -28.14 3.21
C THR A 205 -9.38 -28.00 1.76
N ASN A 206 -8.50 -28.90 1.30
CA ASN A 206 -7.94 -28.87 -0.05
C ASN A 206 -9.05 -29.04 -1.11
N GLY A 207 -9.32 -28.00 -1.92
CA GLY A 207 -10.35 -28.04 -2.96
C GLY A 207 -10.78 -26.67 -3.49
N SER A 208 -11.88 -26.64 -4.22
CA SER A 208 -12.46 -25.43 -4.85
C SER A 208 -13.92 -25.15 -4.50
N GLY A 209 -14.54 -25.99 -3.67
CA GLY A 209 -15.88 -25.75 -3.12
C GLY A 209 -15.95 -24.55 -2.16
N ILE A 210 -17.14 -24.29 -1.64
CA ILE A 210 -17.39 -23.27 -0.60
C ILE A 210 -16.54 -23.60 0.63
N GLY A 211 -15.78 -22.62 1.14
CA GLY A 211 -14.93 -22.79 2.31
C GLY A 211 -13.75 -23.76 2.13
N GLN A 212 -13.52 -24.27 0.91
CA GLN A 212 -12.30 -25.00 0.56
C GLN A 212 -11.24 -24.04 0.03
N PHE A 213 -9.96 -24.38 0.14
CA PHE A 213 -8.87 -23.57 -0.40
C PHE A 213 -7.95 -24.40 -1.28
N LYS A 214 -7.26 -23.72 -2.18
CA LYS A 214 -6.18 -24.28 -3.00
C LYS A 214 -5.06 -23.25 -3.05
N ILE A 215 -4.06 -23.48 -2.20
CA ILE A 215 -2.95 -22.60 -1.89
C ILE A 215 -3.46 -21.23 -1.42
N PRO A 216 -4.09 -21.15 -0.23
CA PRO A 216 -4.42 -19.87 0.37
C PRO A 216 -3.11 -19.18 0.79
N HIS A 217 -3.00 -17.87 0.55
CA HIS A 217 -1.70 -17.19 0.55
C HIS A 217 -1.60 -15.95 1.43
N SER A 218 -2.72 -15.26 1.70
CA SER A 218 -2.74 -13.98 2.42
C SER A 218 -4.06 -13.80 3.15
N VAL A 219 -4.04 -13.09 4.29
CA VAL A 219 -5.22 -12.80 5.12
C VAL A 219 -5.20 -11.37 5.65
N THR A 220 -6.38 -10.77 5.74
CA THR A 220 -6.62 -9.50 6.44
C THR A 220 -8.03 -9.50 7.04
N VAL A 221 -8.32 -8.64 8.02
CA VAL A 221 -9.63 -8.50 8.67
C VAL A 221 -10.13 -7.07 8.48
N ASP A 222 -11.43 -6.90 8.19
CA ASP A 222 -12.04 -5.57 8.05
C ASP A 222 -12.70 -5.06 9.34
N ALA A 223 -12.95 -3.74 9.36
CA ALA A 223 -13.64 -3.04 10.45
C ALA A 223 -15.10 -3.48 10.69
N PHE A 224 -15.61 -4.46 9.93
CA PHE A 224 -16.96 -5.03 10.06
C PHE A 224 -16.94 -6.47 10.57
N GLY A 225 -15.78 -7.01 10.97
CA GLY A 225 -15.66 -8.36 11.51
C GLY A 225 -15.70 -9.44 10.45
N ARG A 226 -15.17 -9.16 9.25
CA ARG A 226 -15.04 -10.15 8.17
C ARG A 226 -13.57 -10.45 7.89
N VAL A 227 -13.22 -11.73 7.77
CA VAL A 227 -11.87 -12.22 7.49
C VAL A 227 -11.76 -12.50 5.99
N TRP A 228 -10.84 -11.83 5.30
CA TRP A 228 -10.65 -11.88 3.85
C TRP A 228 -9.39 -12.67 3.52
N VAL A 229 -9.51 -13.75 2.75
CA VAL A 229 -8.40 -14.67 2.42
C VAL A 229 -8.18 -14.80 0.91
N ALA A 230 -6.94 -14.54 0.47
CA ALA A 230 -6.50 -14.76 -0.90
C ALA A 230 -6.33 -16.26 -1.19
N ASP A 231 -7.26 -16.85 -1.95
CA ASP A 231 -7.28 -18.26 -2.36
C ASP A 231 -6.62 -18.39 -3.75
N ARG A 232 -5.30 -18.18 -3.77
CA ARG A 232 -4.44 -17.96 -4.94
C ARG A 232 -4.68 -18.97 -6.06
N GLY A 233 -4.60 -20.25 -5.74
CA GLY A 233 -4.68 -21.36 -6.71
C GLY A 233 -6.10 -21.68 -7.20
N ASN A 234 -7.13 -21.12 -6.57
CA ASN A 234 -8.52 -21.08 -7.06
C ASN A 234 -8.87 -19.75 -7.78
N LYS A 235 -7.93 -18.79 -7.82
CA LYS A 235 -8.13 -17.43 -8.34
C LYS A 235 -9.37 -16.73 -7.77
N ARG A 236 -9.48 -16.67 -6.44
CA ARG A 236 -10.55 -15.94 -5.76
C ARG A 236 -10.11 -15.37 -4.43
N ILE A 237 -10.85 -14.40 -3.90
CA ILE A 237 -10.81 -14.05 -2.48
C ILE A 237 -12.04 -14.69 -1.83
N GLN A 238 -11.89 -15.32 -0.68
CA GLN A 238 -13.01 -15.81 0.14
C GLN A 238 -13.14 -14.98 1.41
N VAL A 239 -14.37 -14.86 1.91
CA VAL A 239 -14.69 -14.05 3.08
C VAL A 239 -15.42 -14.90 4.11
N PHE A 240 -15.02 -14.76 5.37
CA PHE A 240 -15.53 -15.53 6.51
C PHE A 240 -15.92 -14.61 7.66
N ASP A 241 -16.83 -15.06 8.53
CA ASP A 241 -17.18 -14.36 9.77
C ASP A 241 -16.06 -14.49 10.82
N LYS A 242 -15.67 -13.38 11.43
CA LYS A 242 -14.57 -13.33 12.42
C LYS A 242 -14.87 -14.12 13.70
N VAL A 243 -16.14 -14.28 14.06
CA VAL A 243 -16.58 -14.91 15.31
C VAL A 243 -16.81 -16.41 15.12
N THR A 244 -17.47 -16.82 14.03
CA THR A 244 -17.89 -18.22 13.81
C THR A 244 -17.00 -18.99 12.84
N GLY A 245 -16.22 -18.32 11.97
CA GLY A 245 -15.49 -18.96 10.88
C GLY A 245 -16.38 -19.45 9.73
N GLU A 246 -17.67 -19.11 9.73
CA GLU A 246 -18.61 -19.44 8.64
C GLU A 246 -18.30 -18.62 7.38
N TRP A 247 -18.53 -19.23 6.20
CA TRP A 247 -18.29 -18.58 4.92
C TRP A 247 -19.40 -17.58 4.58
N LEU A 248 -19.01 -16.34 4.27
CA LEU A 248 -19.92 -15.22 3.95
C LEU A 248 -20.02 -14.94 2.45
N GLY A 249 -19.01 -15.30 1.66
CA GLY A 249 -18.98 -15.05 0.23
C GLY A 249 -17.61 -15.22 -0.41
N SER A 250 -17.53 -14.99 -1.72
CA SER A 250 -16.26 -15.01 -2.46
C SER A 250 -16.30 -14.14 -3.71
N TRP A 251 -15.16 -13.56 -4.05
CA TRP A 251 -14.93 -12.78 -5.26
C TRP A 251 -14.03 -13.53 -6.24
N SER A 252 -14.54 -13.86 -7.43
CA SER A 252 -13.76 -14.52 -8.50
C SER A 252 -13.68 -13.71 -9.80
N GLY A 253 -14.64 -12.81 -10.07
CA GLY A 253 -14.75 -12.11 -11.37
C GLY A 253 -13.55 -11.24 -11.73
N CYS A 254 -12.85 -10.70 -10.73
CA CYS A 254 -11.71 -9.79 -10.88
C CYS A 254 -10.35 -10.48 -11.03
N PHE A 255 -10.33 -11.82 -11.01
CA PHE A 255 -9.11 -12.64 -10.93
C PHE A 255 -9.00 -13.68 -12.05
N SER A 256 -9.66 -13.44 -13.19
CA SER A 256 -9.62 -14.34 -14.35
C SER A 256 -8.18 -14.56 -14.87
N GLU A 257 -7.42 -13.48 -15.01
CA GLU A 257 -6.05 -13.44 -15.52
C GLU A 257 -5.05 -14.07 -14.55
N ASP A 258 -4.99 -13.60 -13.31
CA ASP A 258 -4.12 -14.13 -12.25
C ASP A 258 -4.82 -14.11 -10.88
N GLY A 259 -4.44 -15.03 -10.00
CA GLY A 259 -5.00 -15.14 -8.66
C GLY A 259 -4.51 -14.03 -7.73
N PRO A 260 -5.24 -13.74 -6.64
CA PRO A 260 -4.75 -12.85 -5.59
C PRO A 260 -3.61 -13.54 -4.83
N TYR A 261 -2.49 -12.85 -4.69
CA TYR A 261 -1.37 -13.24 -3.82
C TYR A 261 -1.49 -12.55 -2.46
N SER A 262 -1.71 -11.23 -2.43
CA SER A 262 -1.78 -10.45 -1.18
C SER A 262 -3.08 -9.68 -1.07
N VAL A 263 -3.59 -9.50 0.14
CA VAL A 263 -4.80 -8.71 0.45
C VAL A 263 -4.56 -7.80 1.66
N ARG A 264 -4.78 -6.48 1.48
CA ARG A 264 -4.72 -5.47 2.55
C ARG A 264 -5.75 -4.37 2.33
N PHE A 265 -6.40 -3.92 3.39
CA PHE A 265 -7.29 -2.76 3.33
C PHE A 265 -6.51 -1.44 3.33
N THR A 266 -7.09 -0.41 2.72
CA THR A 266 -6.65 0.97 2.93
C THR A 266 -6.94 1.44 4.36
N ALA A 267 -6.24 2.47 4.82
CA ALA A 267 -6.39 3.04 6.17
C ALA A 267 -7.84 3.43 6.54
N ASP A 268 -8.67 3.73 5.55
CA ASP A 268 -10.08 4.11 5.69
C ASP A 268 -11.06 2.95 5.45
N TYR A 269 -10.56 1.73 5.24
CA TYR A 269 -11.29 0.52 4.89
C TYR A 269 -12.21 0.62 3.65
N LYS A 270 -12.09 1.67 2.83
CA LYS A 270 -12.94 1.83 1.62
C LYS A 270 -12.49 0.95 0.46
N TYR A 271 -11.23 0.53 0.44
CA TYR A 271 -10.67 -0.27 -0.65
C TYR A 271 -9.85 -1.45 -0.13
N LEU A 272 -9.87 -2.53 -0.92
CA LEU A 272 -8.99 -3.69 -0.76
C LEU A 272 -7.92 -3.65 -1.85
N ILE A 273 -6.66 -3.52 -1.46
CA ILE A 273 -5.50 -3.61 -2.34
C ILE A 273 -5.15 -5.09 -2.50
N VAL A 274 -4.99 -5.54 -3.75
CA VAL A 274 -4.76 -6.93 -4.11
C VAL A 274 -3.55 -7.05 -5.04
N ALA A 275 -2.53 -7.80 -4.61
CA ALA A 275 -1.39 -8.11 -5.47
C ALA A 275 -1.71 -9.29 -6.40
N GLN A 276 -1.41 -9.14 -7.70
CA GLN A 276 -1.51 -10.17 -8.73
C GLN A 276 -0.12 -10.34 -9.36
N LEU A 277 0.60 -11.37 -8.91
CA LEU A 277 2.05 -11.50 -9.07
C LEU A 277 2.48 -11.77 -10.51
N ASN A 278 1.78 -12.65 -11.23
CA ASN A 278 2.20 -13.16 -12.54
C ASN A 278 1.87 -12.20 -13.70
N ILE A 279 1.15 -11.11 -13.39
CA ILE A 279 0.78 -10.02 -14.29
C ILE A 279 1.24 -8.66 -13.74
N ASN A 280 2.10 -8.67 -12.72
CA ASN A 280 2.79 -7.52 -12.16
C ASN A 280 1.86 -6.36 -11.76
N ARG A 281 0.69 -6.67 -11.20
CA ARG A 281 -0.39 -5.68 -10.98
C ARG A 281 -0.78 -5.58 -9.51
N LEU A 282 -1.03 -4.35 -9.05
CA LEU A 282 -1.86 -4.10 -7.88
C LEU A 282 -3.25 -3.68 -8.35
N ALA A 283 -4.28 -4.48 -8.04
CA ALA A 283 -5.66 -4.12 -8.26
C ALA A 283 -6.24 -3.50 -6.98
N ILE A 284 -6.97 -2.39 -7.13
CA ILE A 284 -7.65 -1.71 -6.02
C ILE A 284 -9.15 -1.95 -6.21
N LEU A 285 -9.75 -2.68 -5.28
CA LEU A 285 -11.15 -3.07 -5.31
C LEU A 285 -11.95 -2.24 -4.31
N ALA A 286 -13.19 -1.86 -4.64
CA ALA A 286 -14.09 -1.25 -3.68
C ALA A 286 -14.46 -2.28 -2.58
N ALA A 287 -14.23 -1.93 -1.31
CA ALA A 287 -14.67 -2.74 -0.18
C ALA A 287 -16.21 -2.71 -0.09
N PRO A 288 -16.89 -3.84 0.10
CA PRO A 288 -18.34 -3.84 0.20
C PRO A 288 -18.76 -3.34 1.59
N PRO A 289 -19.91 -2.66 1.70
CA PRO A 289 -20.46 -2.23 2.99
C PRO A 289 -20.82 -3.45 3.87
N VAL A 290 -21.26 -3.17 5.11
CA VAL A 290 -21.84 -4.19 6.01
C VAL A 290 -22.97 -4.95 5.30
N GLY A 291 -22.93 -6.28 5.39
CA GLY A 291 -23.88 -7.18 4.74
C GLY A 291 -23.22 -8.06 3.67
N SER A 292 -23.97 -8.36 2.61
CA SER A 292 -23.57 -9.28 1.55
C SER A 292 -22.28 -8.86 0.83
N ILE A 293 -21.39 -9.83 0.61
CA ILE A 293 -20.08 -9.64 -0.02
C ILE A 293 -20.19 -9.14 -1.48
N GLY A 294 -21.25 -9.52 -2.18
CA GLY A 294 -21.54 -9.08 -3.55
C GLY A 294 -20.48 -9.52 -4.58
N ASP A 295 -20.56 -8.94 -5.78
CA ASP A 295 -19.51 -9.03 -6.79
C ASP A 295 -18.38 -8.03 -6.51
N CYS A 296 -17.16 -8.37 -6.92
CA CYS A 296 -16.02 -7.46 -6.82
C CYS A 296 -16.08 -6.35 -7.87
N VAL A 297 -15.58 -5.18 -7.52
CA VAL A 297 -15.44 -4.04 -8.44
C VAL A 297 -14.02 -3.50 -8.32
N ILE A 298 -13.19 -3.71 -9.35
CA ILE A 298 -11.91 -3.01 -9.48
C ILE A 298 -12.23 -1.54 -9.79
N VAL A 299 -11.80 -0.62 -8.93
CA VAL A 299 -11.95 0.83 -9.12
C VAL A 299 -10.72 1.46 -9.76
N HIS A 300 -9.54 0.84 -9.60
CA HIS A 300 -8.29 1.27 -10.21
C HIS A 300 -7.30 0.10 -10.24
N SER A 301 -6.30 0.17 -11.11
CA SER A 301 -5.21 -0.80 -11.22
C SER A 301 -3.90 -0.07 -11.46
N VAL A 302 -2.86 -0.45 -10.72
CA VAL A 302 -1.49 0.02 -10.95
C VAL A 302 -0.70 -1.13 -11.57
N GLN A 303 -0.26 -0.91 -12.80
CA GLN A 303 0.65 -1.82 -13.51
C GLN A 303 2.09 -1.50 -13.11
N LEU A 304 2.80 -2.50 -12.60
CA LEU A 304 4.23 -2.44 -12.30
C LEU A 304 5.04 -2.94 -13.50
N ALA A 305 6.36 -2.72 -13.49
CA ALA A 305 7.25 -3.11 -14.59
C ALA A 305 7.20 -4.62 -14.88
N ASP A 306 7.55 -5.02 -16.11
CA ASP A 306 7.55 -6.41 -16.62
C ASP A 306 8.37 -7.41 -15.75
N GLU A 307 9.30 -6.90 -14.95
CA GLU A 307 10.21 -7.69 -14.10
C GLU A 307 9.92 -7.52 -12.59
N THR A 308 9.02 -6.60 -12.20
CA THR A 308 8.57 -6.41 -10.81
C THR A 308 7.38 -7.32 -10.52
N LYS A 309 7.57 -8.32 -9.64
CA LYS A 309 6.52 -9.28 -9.28
C LYS A 309 6.05 -9.03 -7.85
N PRO A 310 4.88 -8.37 -7.64
CA PRO A 310 4.39 -8.02 -6.31
C PRO A 310 3.94 -9.28 -5.58
N HIS A 311 4.63 -9.62 -4.49
CA HIS A 311 4.39 -10.84 -3.72
C HIS A 311 3.45 -10.60 -2.53
N LEU A 312 3.85 -9.70 -1.63
CA LEU A 312 3.04 -9.23 -0.50
C LEU A 312 3.07 -7.71 -0.41
N VAL A 313 1.99 -7.12 0.10
CA VAL A 313 1.89 -5.67 0.35
C VAL A 313 1.53 -5.39 1.80
N ASP A 314 1.87 -4.20 2.27
CA ASP A 314 1.35 -3.66 3.54
C ASP A 314 1.17 -2.14 3.48
N VAL A 315 0.36 -1.58 4.39
CA VAL A 315 -0.12 -0.19 4.32
C VAL A 315 0.22 0.57 5.60
N ASP A 316 0.83 1.75 5.48
CA ASP A 316 0.95 2.70 6.58
C ASP A 316 -0.42 3.29 6.91
N MET A 317 -1.04 2.79 7.98
CA MET A 317 -2.39 3.18 8.40
C MET A 317 -2.50 4.64 8.85
N LYS A 318 -1.39 5.40 8.94
CA LYS A 318 -1.40 6.86 9.18
C LYS A 318 -1.27 7.72 7.93
N SER A 319 -0.65 7.24 6.85
CA SER A 319 -0.42 8.02 5.61
C SER A 319 -1.07 7.43 4.36
N GLY A 320 -1.62 6.21 4.46
CA GLY A 320 -2.11 5.43 3.34
C GLY A 320 -1.01 4.79 2.49
N ALA A 321 0.27 5.09 2.72
CA ALA A 321 1.37 4.65 1.87
C ALA A 321 1.48 3.11 1.77
N VAL A 322 1.58 2.61 0.54
CA VAL A 322 1.58 1.18 0.19
C VAL A 322 2.99 0.71 -0.10
N TYR A 323 3.47 -0.26 0.65
CA TYR A 323 4.77 -0.88 0.47
C TYR A 323 4.60 -2.23 -0.24
N VAL A 324 5.46 -2.51 -1.21
CA VAL A 324 5.35 -3.68 -2.09
C VAL A 324 6.60 -4.53 -1.98
N ALA A 325 6.47 -5.77 -1.48
CA ALA A 325 7.53 -6.75 -1.48
C ALA A 325 7.63 -7.41 -2.87
N GLU A 326 8.78 -7.25 -3.54
CA GLU A 326 8.98 -7.63 -4.94
C GLU A 326 9.95 -8.81 -5.08
N ILE A 327 9.47 -9.91 -5.66
CA ILE A 327 10.34 -11.06 -5.98
C ILE A 327 10.89 -10.94 -7.41
N GLY A 328 12.11 -11.40 -7.63
CA GLY A 328 12.69 -11.55 -8.97
C GLY A 328 13.38 -10.32 -9.57
N ALA A 329 13.21 -9.13 -9.00
CA ALA A 329 13.97 -7.94 -9.39
C ALA A 329 15.48 -8.17 -9.15
N GLN A 330 16.23 -8.50 -10.21
CA GLN A 330 17.68 -8.69 -10.11
C GLN A 330 18.36 -7.34 -9.91
N GLN A 331 19.43 -7.30 -9.10
CA GLN A 331 20.20 -6.08 -8.85
C GLN A 331 20.90 -5.53 -10.11
N SER A 332 21.01 -6.33 -11.18
CA SER A 332 21.67 -5.99 -12.43
C SER A 332 20.69 -5.48 -13.51
N ASN A 333 20.65 -4.16 -13.68
CA ASN A 333 20.08 -3.42 -14.83
C ASN A 333 18.58 -3.64 -15.13
N PHE A 334 17.71 -2.80 -14.55
CA PHE A 334 16.34 -2.62 -15.08
C PHE A 334 15.93 -1.14 -15.22
N SER A 335 15.18 -0.87 -16.28
CA SER A 335 14.62 0.45 -16.60
C SER A 335 13.11 0.46 -16.32
N LEU A 336 12.64 1.47 -15.57
CA LEU A 336 11.22 1.76 -15.38
C LEU A 336 10.78 2.84 -16.36
N ASP A 337 9.82 2.53 -17.23
CA ASP A 337 9.13 3.53 -18.04
C ASP A 337 8.14 4.32 -17.16
N LEU A 338 8.52 5.53 -16.77
CA LEU A 338 7.68 6.45 -16.00
C LEU A 338 6.81 7.30 -16.94
N VAL A 339 5.49 7.10 -16.87
CA VAL A 339 4.52 8.03 -17.47
C VAL A 339 4.49 9.31 -16.66
N TRP A 340 4.84 10.43 -17.31
CA TRP A 340 4.75 11.77 -16.74
C TRP A 340 3.32 12.32 -16.78
N VAL A 341 2.93 13.03 -15.73
CA VAL A 341 1.92 14.10 -15.82
C VAL A 341 2.43 15.33 -15.05
N GLN A 342 2.32 16.50 -15.66
CA GLN A 342 2.57 17.80 -15.03
C GLN A 342 1.28 18.63 -15.10
N GLY A 343 0.83 19.18 -13.97
CA GLY A 343 -0.36 20.03 -13.84
C GLY A 343 -0.17 21.04 -12.72
N MET A 344 -0.73 22.24 -12.85
CA MET A 344 -0.37 23.40 -12.03
C MET A 344 -1.40 23.77 -10.95
N LEU A 345 -0.86 24.11 -9.77
CA LEU A 345 -1.26 25.16 -8.82
C LEU A 345 -2.73 25.29 -8.38
N GLY A 346 -2.94 25.27 -7.04
CA GLY A 346 -4.24 25.52 -6.41
C GLY A 346 -4.20 25.69 -4.88
N GLU A 347 -3.45 26.69 -4.41
CA GLU A 347 -3.39 27.20 -3.01
C GLU A 347 -2.85 26.26 -1.89
N GLU A 348 -2.30 26.86 -0.83
CA GLU A 348 -1.67 26.16 0.30
C GLU A 348 -2.71 25.79 1.37
N SER A 349 -3.25 24.57 1.35
CA SER A 349 -3.91 24.00 2.54
C SER A 349 -3.92 22.46 2.54
N ALA A 350 -3.59 21.89 3.71
CA ALA A 350 -3.56 20.45 4.03
C ALA A 350 -2.60 19.56 3.21
N MET A 351 -2.37 18.35 3.73
CA MET A 351 -1.65 17.27 3.01
C MET A 351 -2.54 16.75 1.88
N SER A 352 -2.03 16.70 0.64
CA SER A 352 -2.82 16.29 -0.54
C SER A 352 -3.21 14.81 -0.50
N ASP A 353 -4.44 14.49 -0.93
CA ASP A 353 -5.08 13.15 -0.92
C ASP A 353 -4.48 12.11 -1.90
N GLY A 354 -3.16 12.10 -2.10
CA GLY A 354 -2.45 11.13 -2.91
C GLY A 354 -1.88 9.99 -2.07
N VAL A 355 -2.14 8.74 -2.47
CA VAL A 355 -1.49 7.58 -1.85
C VAL A 355 -0.10 7.40 -2.48
N TYR A 356 0.90 7.13 -1.65
CA TYR A 356 2.26 6.85 -2.10
C TYR A 356 2.48 5.35 -2.23
N MET A 357 3.23 4.93 -3.25
CA MET A 357 3.59 3.54 -3.49
C MET A 357 5.11 3.40 -3.46
N LEU A 358 5.61 2.40 -2.72
CA LEU A 358 7.04 2.23 -2.45
C LEU A 358 7.49 0.81 -2.86
N CYS A 359 8.39 0.77 -3.85
CA CYS A 359 8.87 -0.45 -4.51
C CYS A 359 10.17 -0.96 -3.88
N LEU A 360 10.24 -2.26 -3.56
CA LEU A 360 11.36 -2.89 -2.86
C LEU A 360 12.37 -3.61 -3.79
N SER A 361 13.08 -2.83 -4.62
CA SER A 361 14.11 -3.35 -5.54
C SER A 361 15.51 -2.79 -5.23
N GLY A 362 16.51 -3.66 -5.12
CA GLY A 362 17.90 -3.35 -4.77
C GLY A 362 18.87 -3.12 -5.95
N GLY A 363 18.39 -2.66 -7.12
CA GLY A 363 19.20 -2.50 -8.34
C GLY A 363 19.46 -1.04 -8.74
N GLU A 364 20.48 -0.82 -9.58
CA GLU A 364 20.75 0.50 -10.17
C GLU A 364 19.60 0.96 -11.09
N LYS A 365 19.04 2.14 -10.81
CA LYS A 365 17.86 2.69 -11.50
C LYS A 365 18.29 3.41 -12.80
N ILE A 366 18.52 2.66 -13.88
CA ILE A 366 18.97 3.21 -15.18
C ILE A 366 17.79 3.70 -16.02
N VAL A 367 17.68 5.01 -16.19
CA VAL A 367 16.68 5.64 -17.08
C VAL A 367 17.22 5.71 -18.51
N HIS A 368 16.78 4.77 -19.36
CA HIS A 368 17.11 4.77 -20.79
C HIS A 368 15.89 5.10 -21.66
N GLN A 369 15.78 6.37 -22.06
CA GLN A 369 14.82 6.83 -23.05
C GLN A 369 15.14 6.19 -24.42
N LYS A 370 14.30 5.26 -24.91
CA LYS A 370 14.52 4.61 -26.20
C LYS A 370 14.37 5.61 -27.35
N PRO A 371 15.36 5.72 -28.27
CA PRO A 371 15.21 6.54 -29.46
C PRO A 371 14.32 5.82 -30.47
N HIS A 372 13.24 6.45 -30.94
CA HIS A 372 12.75 6.45 -32.34
C HIS A 372 11.33 7.06 -32.48
N GLU A 373 11.21 8.38 -32.33
CA GLU A 373 10.44 9.15 -33.31
C GLU A 373 10.94 10.61 -33.35
N GLN A 374 11.51 11.03 -34.49
CA GLN A 374 11.91 12.43 -34.69
C GLN A 374 10.70 13.25 -35.13
N ARG A 375 10.10 13.98 -34.19
CA ARG A 375 9.35 15.21 -34.52
C ARG A 375 9.99 16.38 -33.77
N GLN A 376 10.48 17.36 -34.52
CA GLN A 376 11.05 18.56 -33.93
C GLN A 376 9.96 19.37 -33.23
N LEU A 377 10.05 19.45 -31.91
CA LEU A 377 9.53 20.59 -31.15
C LEU A 377 10.73 21.37 -30.65
N HIS A 378 10.84 22.63 -31.07
CA HIS A 378 11.84 23.55 -30.53
C HIS A 378 11.42 23.94 -29.11
N CYS A 379 12.13 23.45 -28.10
CA CYS A 379 12.20 24.13 -26.82
C CYS A 379 13.33 25.15 -26.91
N GLU A 380 12.99 26.44 -27.10
CA GLU A 380 13.94 27.51 -26.84
C GLU A 380 14.31 27.50 -25.35
N SER A 381 15.59 27.74 -25.05
CA SER A 381 16.11 27.69 -23.69
C SER A 381 15.70 28.95 -22.91
N VAL A 382 14.54 28.92 -22.27
CA VAL A 382 14.21 29.86 -21.18
C VAL A 382 15.08 29.47 -19.98
N GLY A 383 16.28 30.04 -19.93
CA GLY A 383 17.18 29.88 -18.80
C GLY A 383 16.58 30.46 -17.52
N VAL A 384 16.77 29.78 -16.40
CA VAL A 384 16.43 30.33 -15.08
C VAL A 384 17.48 31.39 -14.74
N GLU A 385 17.17 32.66 -15.03
CA GLU A 385 17.97 33.77 -14.50
C GLU A 385 17.84 33.81 -12.98
N VAL A 386 18.98 33.65 -12.29
CA VAL A 386 19.07 33.89 -10.85
C VAL A 386 19.02 35.41 -10.63
N MET A 387 17.80 35.92 -10.44
CA MET A 387 17.50 37.32 -10.12
C MET A 387 18.06 37.70 -8.75
N ASN A 388 19.37 37.99 -8.71
CA ASN A 388 20.06 38.57 -7.56
C ASN A 388 19.56 40.00 -7.32
N TYR A 389 18.58 40.15 -6.42
CA TYR A 389 18.10 41.43 -5.94
C TYR A 389 19.20 42.20 -5.20
N THR A 390 19.97 42.97 -5.96
CA THR A 390 20.93 43.94 -5.44
C THR A 390 20.18 45.23 -5.10
N VAL A 391 20.01 45.49 -3.81
CA VAL A 391 19.46 46.78 -3.33
C VAL A 391 20.47 47.89 -3.66
N LYS A 392 20.18 48.66 -4.72
CA LYS A 392 20.85 49.92 -4.99
C LYS A 392 20.23 51.04 -4.16
N GLU A 393 20.78 51.28 -2.98
CA GLU A 393 20.56 52.56 -2.31
C GLU A 393 21.24 53.67 -3.11
N ASN A 394 20.47 54.67 -3.54
CA ASN A 394 21.02 55.88 -4.16
C ASN A 394 21.42 56.87 -3.05
N GLU A 395 22.69 57.22 -2.97
CA GLU A 395 23.15 58.30 -2.08
C GLU A 395 22.55 59.64 -2.51
N ASN A 396 21.78 60.30 -1.63
CA ASN A 396 21.81 61.75 -1.43
C ASN A 396 20.91 62.21 -0.26
N GLN A 397 21.51 62.51 0.90
CA GLN A 397 21.37 63.76 1.68
C GLN A 397 21.63 63.56 3.20
N MET A 398 22.74 64.15 3.66
CA MET A 398 22.94 64.83 4.95
C MET A 398 22.61 64.17 6.31
N ALA A 399 23.70 63.97 7.08
CA ALA A 399 23.96 64.55 8.42
C ALA A 399 23.80 63.71 9.71
N LEU A 400 24.91 63.63 10.47
CA LEU A 400 25.11 63.48 11.94
C LEU A 400 24.37 62.31 12.66
N ALA A 401 24.98 61.51 13.54
CA ALA A 401 26.04 61.82 14.52
C ALA A 401 26.92 60.60 14.91
N LYS A 402 27.74 60.73 15.96
CA LYS A 402 28.78 59.77 16.40
C LYS A 402 28.33 58.92 17.61
N HIS A 403 28.84 57.69 17.72
CA HIS A 403 29.62 57.08 18.84
C HIS A 403 29.80 55.57 18.52
N GLN A 404 31.01 54.96 18.52
CA GLN A 404 31.80 54.50 19.68
C GLN A 404 30.98 53.66 20.67
N HIS A 405 31.33 52.42 21.05
CA HIS A 405 32.61 51.68 21.17
C HIS A 405 32.33 50.14 21.11
N ARG A 406 33.26 49.17 21.15
CA ARG A 406 34.71 49.02 20.84
C ARG A 406 35.03 47.52 21.00
N ALA A 407 35.75 46.90 20.07
CA ALA A 407 36.19 45.50 20.22
C ALA A 407 37.42 45.35 21.14
N VAL A 408 37.53 44.19 21.82
CA VAL A 408 38.76 43.67 22.43
C VAL A 408 38.88 42.18 22.10
N MET A 409 40.09 41.74 21.82
CA MET A 409 40.48 40.36 21.52
C MET A 409 41.76 40.04 22.33
N HIS A 410 42.35 38.85 22.17
CA HIS A 410 43.56 38.37 22.88
C HIS A 410 43.38 37.95 24.35
N SER A 411 44.18 37.02 24.91
CA SER A 411 45.04 35.98 24.30
C SER A 411 45.64 35.07 25.38
N GLY A 412 46.11 33.89 24.97
CA GLY A 412 47.20 33.19 25.64
C GLY A 412 46.77 32.00 26.50
N GLY A 413 47.64 31.00 26.53
CA GLY A 413 47.53 29.84 27.40
C GLY A 413 48.90 29.22 27.62
N THR A 414 48.98 28.27 28.55
CA THR A 414 50.16 27.43 28.80
C THR A 414 49.70 26.07 29.29
N ALA A 415 50.51 25.04 29.04
CA ALA A 415 50.20 23.66 29.39
C ALA A 415 51.15 23.13 30.47
N THR A 416 50.69 22.14 31.23
CA THR A 416 51.53 21.19 31.97
C THR A 416 50.91 19.80 31.92
N GLN A 417 51.76 18.78 31.81
CA GLN A 417 51.37 17.37 31.91
C GLN A 417 51.51 16.89 33.36
N HIS A 418 50.86 15.78 33.71
CA HIS A 418 51.57 14.64 34.31
C HIS A 418 50.78 13.33 34.10
N LEU A 419 51.35 12.20 34.54
CA LEU A 419 51.06 10.84 34.10
C LEU A 419 50.73 9.90 35.28
N ASP A 420 50.36 8.66 34.93
CA ASP A 420 50.33 7.44 35.75
C ASP A 420 49.21 7.30 36.81
N LYS A 421 48.69 6.09 37.15
CA LYS A 421 48.44 4.80 36.42
C LYS A 421 47.54 3.90 37.33
N PRO A 422 47.02 2.72 36.88
CA PRO A 422 45.90 2.05 37.53
C PRO A 422 46.25 0.91 38.51
N VAL A 423 45.31 0.67 39.43
CA VAL A 423 45.13 -0.48 40.35
C VAL A 423 43.61 -0.49 40.68
N THR A 424 42.82 -1.56 40.68
CA THR A 424 43.02 -3.01 40.40
C THR A 424 41.83 -3.52 39.59
#